data_AF-U7Q6R1-F1
#
_entry.id   AF-U7Q6R1-F1
#
_cell.length_a   1.000
_cell.length_b   1.000
_cell.length_c   1.000
_cell.angle_alpha   90.00
_cell.angle_beta   90.00
_cell.angle_gamma   90.00
#
_symmetry.space_group_name_H-M   'P 1'
#
loop_
_entity.id
_entity.type
_entity.pdbx_description
1 polymer ?
#
loop_
_entity_poly.entity_id
_entity_poly.type
_entity_poly.pdbx_seq_one_letter_code
_entity_poly.pdbx_strand_id
1 'polypeptide(L)'
;MAIIPLAGWMGIATEEIAVVLGPNLGGLMNATFGNATELIIGIVALKAGLLDVVKASITGSIIGNLLLVMGLSMLLGGLRYKEQKFQSIVARLNASAMNLAVIAILVPTAVQYTDRKST
;
A
#
# COMPACT_ATOMS: atom_id res chain seq x y z
N MET A 1 -0.82 -10.46 -17.52
CA MET A 1 -1.79 -11.42 -16.98
C MET A 1 -1.16 -12.51 -16.10
N ALA A 2 0.05 -13.00 -16.38
CA ALA A 2 0.73 -13.98 -15.51
C ALA A 2 1.09 -13.48 -14.10
N ILE A 3 1.35 -12.17 -13.94
CA ILE A 3 1.77 -11.57 -12.66
C ILE A 3 0.65 -11.61 -11.61
N ILE A 4 -0.61 -11.43 -12.02
CA ILE A 4 -1.76 -11.35 -11.10
C ILE A 4 -1.92 -12.62 -10.24
N PRO A 5 -1.99 -13.84 -10.81
CA PRO A 5 -2.09 -15.06 -10.00
C PRO A 5 -0.82 -15.31 -9.17
N LEU A 6 0.37 -14.98 -9.69
CA LEU A 6 1.63 -15.14 -8.95
C LEU A 6 1.69 -14.23 -7.72
N ALA A 7 1.24 -12.98 -7.85
CA ALA A 7 1.14 -12.05 -6.72
C ALA A 7 0.17 -12.57 -5.65
N GLY A 8 -0.95 -13.16 -6.06
CA GLY A 8 -1.89 -13.83 -5.15
C GLY A 8 -1.25 -14.98 -4.37
N TRP A 9 -0.52 -15.87 -5.05
CA TRP A 9 0.19 -16.97 -4.39
C TRP A 9 1.32 -16.51 -3.48
N MET A 10 2.07 -15.48 -3.87
CA MET A 10 3.12 -14.91 -3.04
C MET A 10 2.55 -14.27 -1.77
N GLY A 11 1.40 -13.59 -1.86
CA GLY A 11 0.69 -13.04 -0.71
C GLY A 11 0.30 -14.13 0.29
N ILE A 12 -0.34 -15.21 -0.19
CA ILE A 12 -0.72 -16.36 0.65
C ILE A 12 0.51 -16.99 1.30
N ALA A 13 1.57 -17.25 0.53
CA ALA A 13 2.79 -17.85 1.06
C ALA A 13 3.46 -16.96 2.13
N THR A 14 3.44 -15.63 1.94
CA THR A 14 3.99 -14.68 2.90
C THR A 14 3.20 -14.68 4.20
N GLU A 15 1.87 -14.75 4.12
CA GLU A 15 1.00 -14.79 5.30
C GLU A 15 1.21 -16.07 6.12
N GLU A 16 1.29 -17.23 5.47
CA GLU A 16 1.59 -18.51 6.13
C GLU A 16 2.96 -18.50 6.83
N ILE A 17 3.99 -17.94 6.18
CA ILE A 17 5.33 -17.82 6.79
C ILE A 17 5.30 -16.84 7.97
N ALA A 18 4.59 -15.72 7.84
CA ALA A 18 4.52 -14.70 8.88
C ALA A 18 3.89 -15.23 10.18
N VAL A 19 2.91 -16.14 10.08
CA VAL A 19 2.28 -16.79 11.25
C VAL A 19 3.28 -17.59 12.06
N VAL A 20 4.20 -18.31 11.41
CA VAL A 20 5.19 -19.18 12.09
C VAL A 20 6.34 -18.39 12.71
N LEU A 21 6.69 -17.23 12.14
CA LEU A 21 7.81 -16.39 12.60
C LEU A 21 7.49 -15.51 13.81
N GLY A 22 6.22 -15.45 14.22
CA GLY A 22 5.74 -14.60 15.31
C GLY A 22 5.62 -13.11 14.94
N PRO A 23 5.08 -12.27 15.82
CA PRO A 23 4.56 -10.94 15.46
C PRO A 23 5.58 -9.98 14.84
N ASN A 24 6.79 -9.92 15.37
CA ASN A 24 7.80 -8.95 14.93
C ASN A 24 8.40 -9.33 13.56
N LEU A 25 8.92 -10.55 13.45
CA LEU A 25 9.53 -11.04 12.22
C LEU A 25 8.47 -11.30 11.14
N GLY A 26 7.29 -11.80 11.52
CA GLY A 26 6.16 -11.95 10.61
C GLY A 26 5.67 -10.62 10.05
N GLY A 27 5.60 -9.57 10.88
CA GLY A 27 5.30 -8.21 10.43
C GLY A 27 6.30 -7.69 9.39
N LEU A 28 7.60 -7.91 9.61
CA LEU A 28 8.65 -7.54 8.65
C LEU A 28 8.54 -8.32 7.34
N MET A 29 8.21 -9.62 7.39
CA MET A 29 8.00 -10.45 6.21
C MET A 29 6.78 -10.01 5.41
N ASN A 30 5.67 -9.71 6.08
CA ASN A 30 4.48 -9.20 5.41
C ASN A 30 4.76 -7.85 4.74
N ALA A 31 5.42 -6.92 5.43
CA ALA A 31 5.75 -5.61 4.88
C ALA A 31 6.63 -5.70 3.61
N THR A 32 7.58 -6.63 3.58
CA THR A 32 8.52 -6.81 2.46
C THR A 32 7.96 -7.68 1.34
N PHE A 33 7.60 -8.93 1.64
CA PHE A 33 7.15 -9.90 0.63
C PHE A 33 5.67 -9.73 0.25
N GLY A 34 4.83 -9.18 1.13
CA GLY A 34 3.44 -8.84 0.81
C GLY A 34 3.34 -7.74 -0.25
N ASN A 35 4.37 -6.90 -0.39
CA ASN A 35 4.49 -5.88 -1.43
C ASN A 35 5.63 -6.18 -2.43
N ALA A 36 6.15 -7.41 -2.46
CA ALA A 36 7.34 -7.71 -3.27
C ALA A 36 7.07 -7.56 -4.77
N THR A 37 5.83 -7.77 -5.22
CA THR A 37 5.47 -7.58 -6.64
C THR A 37 5.67 -6.13 -7.04
N GLU A 38 5.12 -5.19 -6.27
CA GLU A 38 5.30 -3.75 -6.50
C GLU A 38 6.77 -3.36 -6.41
N LEU A 39 7.49 -3.89 -5.42
CA LEU A 39 8.90 -3.56 -5.18
C LEU A 39 9.80 -4.04 -6.35
N ILE A 40 9.59 -5.26 -6.84
CA ILE A 40 10.31 -5.81 -8.00
C ILE A 40 10.02 -4.98 -9.25
N ILE A 41 8.75 -4.72 -9.55
CA ILE A 41 8.35 -3.94 -10.74
C ILE A 41 8.90 -2.51 -10.64
N GLY A 42 8.81 -1.89 -9.47
CA GLY A 42 9.35 -0.57 -9.20
C GLY A 42 10.86 -0.48 -9.41
N ILE A 43 11.64 -1.45 -8.91
CA ILE A 43 13.09 -1.50 -9.13
C ILE A 43 13.42 -1.70 -10.61
N VAL A 44 12.73 -2.59 -11.31
CA VAL A 44 12.97 -2.84 -12.74
C VAL A 44 12.66 -1.58 -13.56
N ALA A 45 11.54 -0.92 -13.29
CA ALA A 45 11.16 0.34 -13.94
C ALA A 45 12.17 1.46 -13.63
N LEU A 46 12.65 1.55 -12.39
CA LEU A 46 13.66 2.52 -11.99
C LEU A 46 14.97 2.30 -12.74
N LYS A 47 15.43 1.05 -12.84
CA LYS A 47 16.64 0.69 -13.61
C LYS A 47 16.51 0.97 -15.10
N ALA A 48 15.28 0.93 -15.63
CA ALA A 48 14.98 1.32 -17.01
C ALA A 48 14.81 2.85 -17.21
N GLY A 49 15.03 3.67 -16.16
CA GLY A 49 14.89 5.12 -16.23
C GLY A 49 13.43 5.62 -16.22
N LEU A 50 12.46 4.75 -15.95
CA LEU A 50 11.02 5.06 -15.99
C LEU A 50 10.55 5.70 -14.68
N LEU A 51 11.13 6.84 -14.32
CA LEU A 51 10.86 7.52 -13.03
C LEU A 51 9.38 7.87 -12.84
N ASP A 52 8.72 8.34 -13.90
CA ASP A 52 7.30 8.72 -13.81
C ASP A 52 6.39 7.50 -13.61
N VAL A 53 6.77 6.34 -14.16
CA VAL A 53 6.05 5.08 -13.94
C VAL A 53 6.19 4.65 -12.48
N VAL A 54 7.39 4.76 -11.89
CA VAL A 54 7.61 4.42 -10.48
C VAL A 54 6.79 5.35 -9.57
N LYS A 55 6.83 6.66 -9.81
CA LYS A 55 6.04 7.65 -9.03
C LYS A 55 4.54 7.40 -9.15
N ALA A 56 4.05 7.14 -10.37
CA ALA A 56 2.66 6.82 -10.63
C ALA A 56 2.25 5.51 -9.96
N SER A 57 3.12 4.49 -9.98
CA SER A 57 2.85 3.19 -9.36
C SER A 57 2.75 3.28 -7.83
N ILE A 58 3.65 4.04 -7.18
CA ILE A 58 3.59 4.22 -5.71
C ILE A 58 2.31 4.97 -5.33
N THR A 59 2.01 6.07 -6.02
CA THR A 59 0.78 6.85 -5.81
C THR A 59 -0.46 5.99 -6.06
N GLY A 60 -0.45 5.21 -7.13
CA GLY A 60 -1.53 4.32 -7.52
C GLY A 60 -1.77 3.20 -6.50
N SER A 61 -0.72 2.63 -5.91
CA SER A 61 -0.83 1.61 -4.85
C SER A 61 -1.49 2.19 -3.59
N ILE A 62 -1.11 3.39 -3.18
CA ILE A 62 -1.73 4.10 -2.05
C ILE A 62 -3.23 4.31 -2.30
N ILE A 63 -3.59 4.89 -3.46
CA ILE A 63 -4.99 5.16 -3.82
C ILE A 63 -5.77 3.85 -3.97
N GLY A 64 -5.16 2.84 -4.58
CA GLY A 64 -5.76 1.52 -4.78
C GLY A 64 -6.12 0.86 -3.46
N ASN A 65 -5.23 0.86 -2.49
CA ASN A 65 -5.51 0.25 -1.19
C ASN A 65 -6.53 1.05 -0.38
N LEU A 66 -6.40 2.39 -0.36
CA LEU A 66 -7.27 3.25 0.46
C LEU A 66 -8.69 3.43 -0.09
N LEU A 67 -8.85 3.52 -1.40
CA LEU A 67 -10.16 3.80 -2.01
C LEU A 67 -10.76 2.57 -2.67
N LEU A 68 -10.00 1.89 -3.53
CA LEU A 68 -10.53 0.79 -4.32
C LEU A 68 -10.72 -0.47 -3.47
N VAL A 69 -9.66 -1.01 -2.85
CA VAL A 69 -9.74 -2.25 -2.07
C VAL A 69 -10.62 -2.06 -0.84
N MET A 70 -10.42 -0.99 -0.08
CA MET A 70 -11.24 -0.67 1.07
C MET A 70 -12.71 -0.44 0.68
N GLY A 71 -12.96 0.35 -0.37
CA GLY A 71 -14.31 0.65 -0.85
C GLY A 71 -15.04 -0.60 -1.36
N LEU A 72 -14.37 -1.46 -2.12
CA LEU A 72 -14.92 -2.74 -2.57
C LEU A 72 -15.18 -3.68 -1.39
N SER A 73 -14.31 -3.72 -0.39
CA SER A 73 -14.51 -4.53 0.83
C SER A 73 -15.75 -4.07 1.60
N MET A 74 -15.92 -2.75 1.77
CA MET A 74 -17.10 -2.16 2.39
C MET A 74 -18.37 -2.45 1.58
N LEU A 75 -18.32 -2.26 0.24
CA LEU A 75 -19.44 -2.51 -0.65
C LEU A 75 -19.87 -3.98 -0.61
N LEU A 76 -18.94 -4.91 -0.88
CA LEU A 76 -19.23 -6.33 -0.97
C LEU A 76 -19.65 -6.93 0.37
N GLY A 77 -18.99 -6.55 1.47
CA GLY A 77 -19.45 -6.95 2.80
C GLY A 77 -20.82 -6.35 3.14
N GLY A 78 -21.11 -5.14 2.64
CA GLY A 78 -22.35 -4.39 2.86
C GLY A 78 -23.56 -5.00 2.16
N LEU A 79 -23.33 -5.76 1.07
CA LEU A 79 -24.38 -6.53 0.40
C LEU A 79 -25.01 -7.59 1.31
N ARG A 80 -24.23 -8.13 2.26
CA ARG A 80 -24.69 -9.16 3.22
C ARG A 80 -25.00 -8.58 4.61
N TYR A 81 -24.21 -7.62 5.07
CA TYR A 81 -24.31 -7.05 6.41
C TYR A 81 -24.68 -5.57 6.34
N LYS A 82 -25.81 -5.18 6.96
CA LYS A 82 -26.26 -3.78 6.99
C LYS A 82 -25.22 -2.84 7.63
N GLU A 83 -24.49 -3.33 8.63
CA GLU A 83 -23.41 -2.63 9.31
C GLU A 83 -22.22 -3.58 9.50
N GLN A 84 -21.00 -3.08 9.30
CA GLN A 84 -19.77 -3.81 9.55
C GLN A 84 -19.07 -3.20 10.78
N LYS A 85 -18.74 -4.03 11.77
CA LYS A 85 -18.07 -3.59 12.98
C LYS A 85 -16.56 -3.70 12.82
N PHE A 86 -15.86 -2.61 13.14
CA PHE A 86 -14.41 -2.54 13.16
C PHE A 86 -13.92 -2.06 14.53
N GLN A 87 -12.70 -2.43 14.91
CA GLN A 87 -12.09 -1.95 16.14
C GLN A 87 -11.70 -0.47 15.99
N SER A 88 -12.47 0.42 16.62
CA SER A 88 -12.37 1.87 16.43
C SER A 88 -11.01 2.46 16.84
N ILE A 89 -10.33 1.83 17.80
CA ILE A 89 -8.98 2.27 18.23
C ILE A 89 -7.96 1.95 17.13
N VAL A 90 -7.94 0.72 16.62
CA VAL A 90 -7.00 0.28 15.58
C VAL A 90 -7.23 1.04 14.28
N ALA A 91 -8.50 1.23 13.88
CA ALA A 91 -8.84 1.99 12.69
C ALA A 91 -8.33 3.45 12.77
N ARG A 92 -8.49 4.10 13.92
CA ARG A 92 -7.99 5.47 14.13
C ARG A 92 -6.47 5.54 14.14
N LEU A 93 -5.79 4.59 14.77
CA LEU A 93 -4.33 4.52 14.78
C LEU A 93 -3.79 4.37 13.35
N ASN A 94 -4.33 3.44 12.57
CA ASN A 94 -3.92 3.21 11.19
C ASN A 94 -4.22 4.42 10.28
N ALA A 95 -5.39 5.05 10.43
CA ALA A 95 -5.74 6.25 9.66
C ALA A 95 -4.80 7.43 9.95
N SER A 96 -4.48 7.66 11.23
CA SER A 96 -3.53 8.71 11.63
C SER A 96 -2.12 8.42 11.12
N ALA A 97 -1.64 7.19 11.24
CA ALA A 97 -0.34 6.78 10.71
C ALA A 97 -0.26 6.97 9.18
N MET A 98 -1.33 6.61 8.46
CA MET A 98 -1.40 6.79 7.01
C MET A 98 -1.38 8.27 6.61
N ASN A 99 -2.13 9.12 7.29
CA ASN A 99 -2.09 10.57 7.05
C ASN A 99 -0.69 11.14 7.24
N LEU A 100 -0.01 10.75 8.33
CA LEU A 100 1.37 11.18 8.58
C LEU A 100 2.33 10.72 7.48
N ALA A 101 2.22 9.46 7.05
CA ALA A 101 3.05 8.91 5.97
C ALA A 101 2.84 9.64 4.65
N VAL A 102 1.58 9.90 4.26
CA VAL A 102 1.25 10.63 3.03
C VAL A 102 1.76 12.07 3.08
N ILE A 103 1.58 12.77 4.20
CA ILE A 103 2.13 14.12 4.39
C ILE A 103 3.65 14.10 4.26
N ALA A 104 4.34 13.17 4.92
CA ALA A 104 5.79 13.06 4.86
C ALA A 104 6.31 12.85 3.43
N ILE A 105 5.63 12.04 2.63
CA ILE A 105 5.95 11.82 1.21
C ILE A 105 5.67 13.07 0.35
N LEU A 106 4.63 13.84 0.68
CA LEU A 106 4.24 15.04 -0.08
C LEU A 106 5.08 16.28 0.24
N VAL A 107 5.66 16.39 1.44
CA VAL A 107 6.44 17.56 1.89
C VAL A 107 7.50 18.02 0.87
N PRO A 108 8.38 17.15 0.34
CA PRO A 108 9.38 17.56 -0.64
C PRO A 108 8.76 18.16 -1.92
N THR A 109 7.63 17.59 -2.36
CA THR A 109 6.92 18.07 -3.56
C THR A 109 6.29 19.44 -3.31
N ALA A 110 5.73 19.66 -2.12
CA ALA A 110 5.13 20.94 -1.73
C ALA A 110 6.16 22.07 -1.66
N VAL A 111 7.35 21.79 -1.10
CA VAL A 111 8.47 22.74 -1.04
C VAL A 111 8.93 23.10 -2.46
N GLN A 112 9.23 22.10 -3.29
CA GLN A 112 9.67 22.34 -4.68
C GLN A 112 8.65 23.15 -5.51
N TYR A 113 7.36 22.87 -5.34
CA TYR A 113 6.29 23.60 -6.02
C TYR A 113 6.22 25.06 -5.56
N THR A 114 6.44 25.32 -4.28
CA THR A 114 6.43 26.68 -3.71
C THR A 114 7.66 27.48 -4.15
N ASP A 115 8.85 26.89 -4.09
CA ASP A 115 10.11 27.53 -4.53
C ASP A 115 10.05 27.92 -6.01
N ARG A 116 9.52 27.03 -6.85
CA ARG A 116 9.33 27.28 -8.29
C ARG A 116 8.31 28.37 -8.60
N LYS A 117 7.39 28.66 -7.68
CA LYS A 117 6.42 29.75 -7.83
C LYS A 117 6.97 31.09 -7.32
N SER A 118 8.04 31.06 -6.52
CA SER A 118 8.72 32.24 -5.99
C SER A 118 9.86 32.76 -6.89
N THR A 119 10.23 32.01 -7.92
CA THR A 119 11.22 32.39 -8.95
C THR A 119 10.50 32.69 -10.26
#